data_AF-A0A0A0HJT3-F1
#
_entry.id   AF-A0A0A0HJT3-F1
#
_cell.length_a   1.000
_cell.length_b   1.000
_cell.length_c   1.000
_cell.angle_alpha   90.00
_cell.angle_beta   90.00
_cell.angle_gamma   90.00
#
_symmetry.space_group_name_H-M   'P 1'
#
loop_
_entity.id
_entity.type
_entity.pdbx_description
1 polymer ?
#
loop_
_entity_poly.entity_id
_entity_poly.type
_entity_poly.pdbx_seq_one_letter_code
_entity_poly.pdbx_strand_id
1 'polypeptide(L)'
;MSEKSVTKVTPPAPKGTAGVPTAKSRRVSEIRDVFAENYLDYQYRFVEFFVEHLEDVSRVFRGDLQQMLVLAIIGQVKLGAVRTAGLMAQDPLPPALVRDGISASRIADVTAIPRQTVRRKLALLQQRGWVEQLPDNSWTICHRDGIAGARVDLAEVDQRAIERVAHLFTDLETLVNRHL
;
A
#
# COMPACT_ATOMS: atom_id res chain seq x y z
N MET A 1 -36.38 -15.30 51.90
CA MET A 1 -35.20 -14.78 51.17
C MET A 1 -35.40 -15.15 49.71
N SER A 2 -35.47 -14.14 48.85
CA SER A 2 -36.04 -14.21 47.50
C SER A 2 -34.90 -14.23 46.46
N GLU A 3 -34.88 -15.26 45.61
CA GLU A 3 -33.98 -15.39 44.47
C GLU A 3 -34.31 -14.33 43.42
N LYS A 4 -33.31 -13.51 43.05
CA LYS A 4 -33.41 -12.58 41.92
C LYS A 4 -32.92 -13.27 40.65
N SER A 5 -33.86 -13.52 39.74
CA SER A 5 -33.65 -14.00 38.37
C SER A 5 -32.87 -12.95 37.56
N VAL A 6 -31.73 -13.33 36.99
CA VAL A 6 -30.96 -12.51 36.06
C VAL A 6 -31.58 -12.66 34.67
N THR A 7 -32.19 -11.59 34.16
CA THR A 7 -32.76 -11.52 32.81
C THR A 7 -31.63 -11.56 31.77
N LYS A 8 -31.62 -12.60 30.94
CA LYS A 8 -30.69 -12.79 29.83
C LYS A 8 -31.04 -11.78 28.73
N VAL A 9 -30.18 -10.78 28.51
CA VAL A 9 -30.31 -9.82 27.40
C VAL A 9 -29.81 -10.51 26.13
N THR A 10 -30.73 -10.82 25.22
CA THR A 10 -30.41 -11.33 23.88
C THR A 10 -29.94 -10.16 23.00
N PRO A 11 -28.81 -10.27 22.25
CA PRO A 11 -28.39 -9.22 21.33
C PRO A 11 -29.40 -9.09 20.16
N PRO A 12 -29.65 -7.88 19.64
CA PRO A 12 -30.51 -7.71 18.48
C PRO A 12 -29.92 -8.42 17.26
N ALA A 13 -30.76 -9.21 16.57
CA ALA A 13 -30.40 -9.85 15.32
C ALA A 13 -29.93 -8.81 14.29
N PRO A 14 -28.84 -9.08 13.54
CA PRO A 14 -28.41 -8.18 12.48
C PRO A 14 -29.47 -8.20 11.37
N LYS A 15 -30.22 -7.11 11.23
CA LYS A 15 -30.99 -6.80 10.02
C LYS A 15 -30.01 -6.36 8.93
N GLY A 16 -29.31 -7.34 8.36
CA GLY A 16 -28.60 -7.19 7.10
C GLY A 16 -29.38 -7.97 6.04
N THR A 17 -29.95 -7.27 5.08
CA THR A 17 -30.34 -7.86 3.80
C THR A 17 -29.11 -8.57 3.23
N ALA A 18 -29.08 -9.89 3.31
CA ALA A 18 -28.07 -10.71 2.64
C ALA A 18 -28.29 -10.58 1.13
N GLY A 19 -27.65 -9.57 0.53
CA GLY A 19 -27.57 -9.44 -0.92
C GLY A 19 -26.90 -10.69 -1.49
N VAL A 20 -27.44 -11.21 -2.58
CA VAL A 20 -26.88 -12.34 -3.32
C VAL A 20 -25.39 -12.06 -3.59
N PRO A 21 -24.46 -12.97 -3.26
CA PRO A 21 -23.04 -12.75 -3.51
C PRO A 21 -22.81 -12.47 -5.00
N THR A 22 -22.15 -11.34 -5.30
CA THR A 22 -21.73 -11.05 -6.67
C THR A 22 -20.79 -12.14 -7.18
N ALA A 23 -20.73 -12.37 -8.49
CA ALA A 23 -19.81 -13.35 -9.09
C ALA A 23 -18.35 -13.13 -8.64
N LYS A 24 -17.94 -11.85 -8.49
CA LYS A 24 -16.64 -11.47 -7.95
C LYS A 24 -16.45 -11.91 -6.49
N SER A 25 -17.45 -11.71 -5.64
CA SER A 25 -17.40 -12.14 -4.22
C SER A 25 -17.28 -13.66 -4.10
N ARG A 26 -18.02 -14.41 -4.93
CA ARG A 26 -17.94 -15.88 -4.98
C ARG A 26 -16.54 -16.34 -5.39
N ARG A 27 -16.00 -15.79 -6.48
CA ARG A 27 -14.65 -16.11 -6.96
C ARG A 27 -13.56 -15.81 -5.91
N VAL A 28 -13.69 -14.73 -5.15
CA VAL A 28 -12.76 -14.41 -4.06
C VAL A 28 -12.81 -15.46 -2.96
N SER A 29 -14.00 -15.96 -2.60
CA SER A 29 -14.14 -17.05 -1.63
C SER A 29 -13.48 -18.34 -2.12
N GLU A 30 -13.74 -18.72 -3.38
CA GLU A 30 -13.14 -19.91 -4.01
C GLU A 30 -11.60 -19.84 -3.99
N ILE A 31 -11.03 -18.71 -4.40
CA ILE A 31 -9.56 -18.51 -4.38
C ILE A 31 -9.01 -18.58 -2.96
N ARG A 32 -9.69 -17.96 -1.99
CA ARG A 32 -9.27 -18.02 -0.57
C ARG A 32 -9.24 -19.45 -0.08
N ASP A 33 -10.24 -20.25 -0.41
CA ASP A 33 -10.36 -21.63 0.05
C ASP A 33 -9.23 -22.48 -0.55
N VAL A 34 -8.92 -22.31 -1.84
CA VAL A 34 -7.74 -22.95 -2.46
C VAL A 34 -6.43 -22.57 -1.76
N PHE A 35 -6.23 -21.28 -1.43
CA PHE A 35 -5.03 -20.85 -0.72
C PHE A 35 -4.96 -21.40 0.71
N ALA A 36 -6.09 -21.53 1.39
CA ALA A 36 -6.13 -22.10 2.74
C ALA A 36 -5.82 -23.59 2.73
N GLU A 37 -6.34 -24.34 1.76
CA GLU A 37 -6.08 -25.78 1.59
C GLU A 37 -4.63 -26.05 1.13
N ASN A 38 -4.04 -25.14 0.36
CA ASN A 38 -2.67 -25.24 -0.16
C ASN A 38 -1.74 -24.21 0.49
N TYR A 39 -1.90 -24.01 1.81
CA TYR A 39 -1.23 -22.95 2.56
C TYR A 39 0.28 -22.93 2.38
N LEU A 40 0.95 -24.09 2.37
CA LEU A 40 2.42 -24.16 2.24
C LEU A 40 2.91 -23.59 0.92
N ASP A 41 2.27 -23.98 -0.19
CA ASP A 41 2.65 -23.53 -1.52
C ASP A 41 2.36 -22.04 -1.70
N TYR A 42 1.17 -21.59 -1.27
CA TYR A 42 0.81 -20.17 -1.26
C TYR A 42 1.81 -19.34 -0.43
N GLN A 43 2.07 -19.78 0.81
CA GLN A 43 2.90 -19.05 1.77
C GLN A 43 4.35 -18.98 1.28
N TYR A 44 4.90 -20.07 0.73
CA TYR A 44 6.25 -20.07 0.18
C TYR A 44 6.39 -19.03 -0.94
N ARG A 45 5.49 -19.05 -1.94
CA ARG A 45 5.53 -18.12 -3.08
C ARG A 45 5.36 -16.67 -2.66
N PHE A 46 4.45 -16.40 -1.72
CA PHE A 46 4.24 -15.06 -1.21
C PHE A 46 5.45 -14.55 -0.42
N VAL A 47 6.04 -15.38 0.45
CA VAL A 47 7.20 -14.99 1.27
C VAL A 47 8.44 -14.80 0.41
N GLU A 48 8.68 -15.67 -0.58
CA GLU A 48 9.79 -15.54 -1.53
C GLU A 48 9.72 -14.19 -2.25
N PHE A 49 8.57 -13.87 -2.86
CA PHE A 49 8.31 -12.55 -3.44
C PHE A 49 8.57 -11.41 -2.45
N PHE A 50 8.02 -11.52 -1.24
CA PHE A 50 8.02 -10.44 -0.27
C PHE A 50 9.43 -10.15 0.27
N VAL A 51 10.21 -11.20 0.57
CA VAL A 51 11.59 -11.08 1.03
C VAL A 51 12.46 -10.45 -0.04
N GLU A 52 12.40 -10.93 -1.28
CA GLU A 52 13.21 -10.36 -2.36
C GLU A 52 12.88 -8.89 -2.62
N HIS A 53 11.59 -8.52 -2.59
CA HIS A 53 11.19 -7.13 -2.75
C HIS A 53 11.68 -6.27 -1.58
N LEU A 54 11.55 -6.75 -0.33
CA LEU A 54 12.04 -6.04 0.84
C LEU A 54 13.57 -5.91 0.86
N GLU A 55 14.32 -6.88 0.35
CA GLU A 55 15.78 -6.80 0.25
C GLU A 55 16.22 -5.67 -0.68
N ASP A 56 15.60 -5.56 -1.87
CA ASP A 56 15.89 -4.49 -2.82
C ASP A 56 15.62 -3.12 -2.22
N VAL A 57 14.45 -2.97 -1.61
CA VAL A 57 14.06 -1.70 -1.00
C VAL A 57 14.91 -1.41 0.23
N SER A 58 15.19 -2.41 1.07
CA SER A 58 16.12 -2.27 2.20
C SER A 58 17.49 -1.79 1.75
N ARG A 59 18.03 -2.30 0.63
CA ARG A 59 19.32 -1.87 0.08
C ARG A 59 19.31 -0.39 -0.30
N VAL A 60 18.29 0.08 -1.01
CA VAL A 60 18.18 1.50 -1.42
C VAL A 60 18.03 2.41 -0.21
N PHE A 61 17.23 2.01 0.78
CA PHE A 61 17.00 2.77 1.99
C PHE A 61 18.03 2.51 3.10
N ARG A 62 19.07 1.71 2.82
CA ARG A 62 20.14 1.33 3.77
C ARG A 62 19.59 0.75 5.08
N GLY A 63 18.58 -0.11 4.99
CA GLY A 63 17.88 -0.73 6.11
C GLY A 63 16.79 0.12 6.75
N ASP A 64 16.57 1.36 6.30
CA ASP A 64 15.59 2.28 6.88
C ASP A 64 14.18 2.08 6.28
N LEU A 65 13.52 0.97 6.65
CA LEU A 65 12.16 0.66 6.17
C LEU A 65 11.11 1.68 6.62
N GLN A 66 11.36 2.42 7.70
CA GLN A 66 10.49 3.54 8.09
C GLN A 66 10.59 4.69 7.10
N GLN A 67 11.78 5.02 6.61
CA GLN A 67 11.95 6.02 5.56
C GLN A 67 11.27 5.59 4.25
N MET A 68 11.39 4.31 3.88
CA MET A 68 10.65 3.74 2.76
C MET A 68 9.14 3.94 2.94
N LEU A 69 8.59 3.56 4.09
CA LEU A 69 7.16 3.66 4.36
C LEU A 69 6.67 5.12 4.25
N VAL A 70 7.46 6.08 4.75
CA VAL A 70 7.15 7.51 4.59
C VAL A 70 7.08 7.92 3.11
N LEU A 71 8.04 7.50 2.29
CA LEU A 71 8.01 7.79 0.84
C LEU A 71 6.81 7.13 0.16
N ALA A 72 6.53 5.86 0.49
CA ALA A 72 5.42 5.11 -0.10
C ALA A 72 4.07 5.77 0.16
N ILE A 73 3.83 6.31 1.37
CA ILE A 73 2.60 7.05 1.70
C ILE A 73 2.46 8.33 0.87
N ILE A 74 3.54 9.10 0.71
CA ILE A 74 3.52 10.33 -0.12
C ILE A 74 3.25 9.97 -1.58
N GLY A 75 3.93 8.93 -2.09
CA GLY A 75 3.73 8.39 -3.43
C GLY A 75 2.30 7.91 -3.66
N GLN A 76 1.70 7.22 -2.70
CA GLN A 76 0.32 6.72 -2.81
C GLN A 76 -0.71 7.84 -2.91
N VAL A 77 -0.54 8.94 -2.15
CA VAL A 77 -1.40 10.13 -2.27
C VAL A 77 -1.34 10.66 -3.69
N LYS A 78 -0.13 10.80 -4.24
CA LYS A 78 0.10 11.30 -5.59
C LYS A 78 -0.51 10.39 -6.66
N LEU A 79 -0.23 9.09 -6.58
CA LEU A 79 -0.75 8.08 -7.51
C LEU A 79 -2.28 7.98 -7.44
N GLY A 80 -2.86 8.08 -6.24
CA GLY A 80 -4.30 8.10 -6.04
C GLY A 80 -4.96 9.30 -6.73
N ALA A 81 -4.33 10.46 -6.65
CA ALA A 81 -4.81 11.69 -7.29
C ALA A 81 -4.76 11.58 -8.83
N VAL A 82 -3.63 11.12 -9.38
CA VAL A 82 -3.47 10.82 -10.82
C VAL A 82 -4.51 9.81 -11.31
N ARG A 83 -4.69 8.71 -10.57
CA ARG A 83 -5.69 7.67 -10.89
C ARG A 83 -7.12 8.22 -10.89
N THR A 84 -7.46 9.06 -9.91
CA THR A 84 -8.80 9.66 -9.81
C THR A 84 -9.08 10.62 -10.96
N ALA A 85 -8.05 11.32 -11.44
CA ALA A 85 -8.14 12.21 -12.57
C ALA A 85 -8.16 11.50 -13.94
N GLY A 86 -7.99 10.16 -13.99
CA GLY A 86 -7.95 9.39 -15.23
C GLY A 86 -6.72 9.67 -16.09
N LEU A 87 -5.67 10.25 -15.51
CA LEU A 87 -4.44 10.62 -16.21
C LEU A 87 -3.52 9.41 -16.36
N MET A 88 -2.85 9.32 -17.51
CA MET A 88 -1.76 8.38 -17.72
C MET A 88 -0.49 8.91 -17.05
N ALA A 89 0.47 8.02 -16.77
CA ALA A 89 1.73 8.38 -16.11
C ALA A 89 2.60 9.38 -16.91
N GLN A 90 2.30 9.55 -18.20
CA GLN A 90 2.99 10.44 -19.13
C GLN A 90 2.30 11.81 -19.24
N ASP A 91 1.08 11.94 -18.73
CA ASP A 91 0.29 13.15 -18.93
C ASP A 91 0.84 14.28 -18.05
N PRO A 92 0.89 15.53 -18.56
CA PRO A 92 1.24 16.68 -17.74
C PRO A 92 0.29 16.77 -16.55
N LEU A 93 0.83 16.79 -15.34
CA LEU A 93 -0.02 16.92 -14.16
C LEU A 93 -0.66 18.31 -14.10
N PRO A 94 -1.99 18.40 -13.96
CA PRO A 94 -2.68 19.64 -13.64
C PRO A 94 -2.05 20.33 -12.42
N PRO A 95 -1.87 21.66 -12.42
CA PRO A 95 -1.28 22.39 -11.30
C PRO A 95 -1.94 22.13 -9.94
N ALA A 96 -3.25 21.81 -9.94
CA ALA A 96 -3.98 21.41 -8.74
C ALA A 96 -3.46 20.08 -8.15
N LEU A 97 -3.25 19.05 -8.99
CA LEU A 97 -2.73 17.75 -8.58
C LEU A 97 -1.23 17.79 -8.26
N VAL A 98 -0.50 18.80 -8.74
CA VAL A 98 0.88 19.09 -8.32
C VAL A 98 0.94 19.44 -6.83
N ARG A 99 -0.11 20.05 -6.27
CA ARG A 99 -0.17 20.53 -4.89
C ARG A 99 -0.79 19.56 -3.89
N ASP A 100 -1.15 18.35 -4.31
CA ASP A 100 -1.62 17.32 -3.37
C ASP A 100 -0.44 16.80 -2.54
N GLY A 101 -0.21 17.47 -1.42
CA GLY A 101 0.76 17.08 -0.40
C GLY A 101 0.07 16.42 0.80
N ILE A 102 0.86 15.78 1.64
CA ILE A 102 0.42 15.20 2.91
C ILE A 102 1.23 15.80 4.07
N SER A 103 0.56 16.12 5.19
CA SER A 103 1.25 16.69 6.34
C SER A 103 2.07 15.65 7.11
N ALA A 104 3.17 16.07 7.74
CA ALA A 104 3.98 15.20 8.59
C ALA A 104 3.18 14.60 9.76
N SER A 105 2.20 15.34 10.29
CA SER A 105 1.29 14.83 11.32
C SER A 105 0.43 13.69 10.79
N ARG A 106 -0.14 13.84 9.59
CA ARG A 106 -0.96 12.78 8.99
C ARG A 106 -0.12 11.53 8.69
N ILE A 107 1.11 11.69 8.20
CA ILE A 107 2.04 10.58 8.01
C ILE A 107 2.29 9.85 9.34
N ALA A 108 2.58 10.58 10.41
CA ALA A 108 2.79 9.99 11.74
C ALA A 108 1.55 9.22 12.23
N ASP A 109 0.36 9.79 12.05
CA ASP A 109 -0.90 9.18 12.49
C ASP A 109 -1.22 7.88 11.73
N VAL A 110 -0.94 7.81 10.42
CA VAL A 110 -1.23 6.59 9.61
C VAL A 110 -0.16 5.51 9.73
N THR A 111 1.10 5.90 9.99
CA THR A 111 2.22 4.95 10.08
C THR A 111 2.55 4.53 11.51
N ALA A 112 1.96 5.20 12.51
CA ALA A 112 2.35 5.14 13.91
C ALA A 112 3.84 5.48 14.19
N ILE A 113 4.56 6.06 13.22
CA ILE A 113 5.93 6.53 13.41
C ILE A 113 5.89 7.85 14.21
N PRO A 114 6.72 8.03 15.25
CA PRO A 114 6.75 9.28 16.01
C PRO A 114 6.98 10.51 15.12
N ARG A 115 6.26 11.61 15.39
CA ARG A 115 6.29 12.84 14.57
C ARG A 115 7.71 13.38 14.33
N GLN A 116 8.56 13.36 15.35
CA GLN A 116 9.96 13.80 15.23
C GLN A 116 10.75 12.88 14.29
N THR A 117 10.50 11.57 14.36
CA THR A 117 11.10 10.59 13.45
C THR A 117 10.62 10.84 12.01
N VAL A 118 9.32 11.05 11.78
CA VAL A 118 8.78 11.38 10.46
C VAL A 118 9.45 12.63 9.89
N ARG A 119 9.51 13.73 10.66
CA ARG A 119 10.19 14.97 10.24
C ARG A 119 11.65 14.73 9.84
N ARG A 120 12.38 13.94 10.64
CA ARG A 120 13.76 13.55 10.31
C ARG A 120 13.84 12.74 9.01
N LYS A 121 12.94 11.78 8.78
CA LYS A 121 12.92 11.00 7.52
C LYS A 121 12.61 11.88 6.31
N LEU A 122 11.66 12.81 6.44
CA LEU A 122 11.29 13.76 5.40
C LEU A 122 12.46 14.64 4.99
N ALA A 123 13.20 15.19 5.96
CA ALA A 123 14.41 15.97 5.68
C ALA A 123 15.45 15.14 4.90
N LEU A 124 15.67 13.88 5.26
CA LEU A 124 16.58 12.98 4.54
C LEU A 124 16.07 12.63 3.13
N LEU A 125 14.76 12.51 2.92
CA LEU A 125 14.18 12.29 1.60
C LEU A 125 14.29 13.56 0.72
N GLN A 126 14.14 14.73 1.33
CA GLN A 126 14.31 16.02 0.67
C GLN A 126 15.75 16.24 0.23
N GLN A 127 16.72 15.86 1.07
CA GLN A 127 18.15 15.91 0.71
C GLN A 127 18.48 15.03 -0.51
N ARG A 128 17.74 13.94 -0.72
CA ARG A 128 17.85 13.11 -1.94
C ARG A 128 17.12 13.71 -3.15
N GLY A 129 16.35 14.78 -2.98
CA GLY A 129 15.51 15.35 -4.02
C GLY A 129 14.34 14.45 -4.42
N TRP A 130 13.87 13.60 -3.49
CA TRP A 130 12.75 12.68 -3.72
C TRP A 130 11.41 13.30 -3.32
N VAL A 131 11.43 14.15 -2.31
CA VAL A 131 10.24 14.88 -1.81
C VAL A 131 10.59 16.35 -1.63
N GLU A 132 9.57 17.18 -1.62
CA GLU A 132 9.70 18.59 -1.32
C GLU A 132 8.58 19.05 -0.38
N GLN A 133 8.85 20.13 0.36
CA GLN A 133 7.87 20.75 1.24
C GLN A 133 7.17 21.90 0.50
N LEU A 134 5.84 21.88 0.51
CA LEU A 134 4.99 22.91 -0.06
C LEU A 134 4.82 24.10 0.92
N PRO A 135 4.37 25.28 0.46
CA PRO A 135 4.19 26.46 1.31
C PRO A 135 3.24 26.28 2.50
N ASP A 136 2.31 25.33 2.42
CA ASP A 136 1.37 24.98 3.50
C ASP A 136 1.96 23.97 4.52
N ASN A 137 3.26 23.67 4.43
CA ASN A 137 3.99 22.67 5.19
C ASN A 137 3.61 21.20 4.91
N SER A 138 2.83 20.94 3.85
CA SER A 138 2.61 19.59 3.36
C SER A 138 3.81 19.10 2.52
N TRP A 139 3.89 17.79 2.31
CA TRP A 139 4.99 17.13 1.61
C TRP A 139 4.47 16.42 0.37
N THR A 140 5.15 16.59 -0.76
CA THR A 140 4.81 15.94 -2.03
C THR A 140 6.05 15.35 -2.70
N ILE A 141 5.86 14.58 -3.77
CA ILE A 141 6.95 14.04 -4.58
C ILE A 141 7.59 15.18 -5.38
N CYS A 142 8.91 15.32 -5.26
CA CYS A 142 9.66 16.33 -6.01
C CYS A 142 9.76 15.91 -7.49
N HIS A 143 9.39 16.82 -8.40
CA HIS A 143 9.51 16.64 -9.83
C HIS A 143 10.56 17.62 -10.39
N ARG A 144 11.50 17.11 -11.20
CA ARG A 144 12.45 17.91 -11.98
C ARG A 144 12.23 17.60 -13.45
N ASP A 145 11.96 18.62 -14.25
CA ASP A 145 11.64 18.50 -15.69
C ASP A 145 10.50 17.51 -15.98
N GLY A 146 9.49 17.48 -15.11
CA GLY A 146 8.34 16.57 -15.22
C GLY A 146 8.60 15.14 -14.72
N ILE A 147 9.81 14.82 -14.30
CA ILE A 147 10.19 13.48 -13.82
C ILE A 147 10.35 13.50 -12.29
N ALA A 148 9.69 12.57 -11.61
CA ALA A 148 9.86 12.40 -10.16
C ALA A 148 11.29 11.93 -9.83
N GLY A 149 11.99 12.64 -8.94
CA GLY A 149 13.37 12.26 -8.56
C GLY A 149 13.45 10.84 -7.99
N ALA A 150 12.47 10.46 -7.15
CA ALA A 150 12.36 9.10 -6.64
C ALA A 150 12.19 8.04 -7.74
N ARG A 151 11.50 8.36 -8.85
CA ARG A 151 11.29 7.42 -9.96
C ARG A 151 12.57 7.13 -10.71
N VAL A 152 13.46 8.12 -10.85
CA VAL A 152 14.77 7.93 -11.48
C VAL A 152 15.63 7.01 -10.61
N ASP A 153 15.75 7.35 -9.33
CA ASP A 153 16.63 6.62 -8.41
C ASP A 153 16.11 5.22 -8.05
N LEU A 154 14.79 4.99 -8.16
CA LEU A 154 14.15 3.70 -7.90
C LEU A 154 13.85 2.89 -9.17
N ALA A 155 14.21 3.37 -10.36
CA ALA A 155 13.80 2.75 -11.64
C ALA A 155 14.15 1.24 -11.72
N GLU A 156 15.34 0.85 -11.26
CA GLU A 156 15.74 -0.56 -11.26
C GLU A 156 14.95 -1.40 -10.25
N VAL A 157 14.64 -0.83 -9.08
CA VAL A 157 13.82 -1.52 -8.07
C VAL A 157 12.40 -1.68 -8.57
N ASP A 158 11.84 -0.65 -9.20
CA ASP A 158 10.51 -0.69 -9.81
C ASP A 158 10.43 -1.75 -10.91
N GLN A 159 11.44 -1.80 -11.79
CA GLN A 159 11.50 -2.79 -12.86
C GLN A 159 11.53 -4.21 -12.30
N ARG A 160 12.42 -4.49 -11.34
CA ARG A 160 12.48 -5.81 -10.68
C ARG A 160 11.20 -6.12 -9.91
N ALA A 161 10.56 -5.13 -9.31
CA ALA A 161 9.30 -5.32 -8.61
C ALA A 161 8.17 -5.72 -9.58
N ILE A 162 8.09 -5.08 -10.76
CA ILE A 162 7.12 -5.45 -11.80
C ILE A 162 7.31 -6.90 -12.25
N GLU A 163 8.55 -7.30 -12.53
CA GLU A 163 8.89 -8.68 -12.92
C GLU A 163 8.49 -9.68 -11.84
N ARG A 164 8.83 -9.41 -10.58
CA ARG A 164 8.47 -10.29 -9.45
C ARG A 164 6.98 -10.39 -9.21
N VAL A 165 6.23 -9.28 -9.34
CA VAL A 165 4.76 -9.31 -9.24
C VAL A 165 4.16 -10.14 -10.35
N ALA A 166 4.70 -10.06 -11.58
CA ALA A 166 4.24 -10.90 -12.68
C ALA A 166 4.48 -12.40 -12.40
N HIS A 167 5.67 -12.76 -11.91
CA HIS A 167 5.97 -14.13 -11.50
C HIS A 167 5.05 -14.63 -10.37
N LEU A 168 4.86 -13.83 -9.31
CA LEU A 168 3.94 -14.16 -8.22
C LEU A 168 2.52 -14.38 -8.76
N PHE A 169 2.05 -13.50 -9.64
CA PHE A 169 0.72 -13.65 -10.23
C PHE A 169 0.60 -14.97 -11.01
N THR A 170 1.56 -15.28 -11.88
CA THR A 170 1.53 -16.53 -12.67
C THR A 170 1.59 -17.77 -11.78
N ASP A 171 2.39 -17.75 -10.72
CA ASP A 171 2.49 -18.87 -9.77
C ASP A 171 1.19 -19.08 -8.99
N LEU A 172 0.60 -18.00 -8.48
CA LEU A 172 -0.67 -18.07 -7.74
C LEU A 172 -1.83 -18.44 -8.67
N GLU A 173 -1.86 -17.94 -9.90
CA GLU A 173 -2.85 -18.33 -10.92
C GLU A 173 -2.73 -19.82 -11.25
N THR A 174 -1.50 -20.33 -11.40
CA THR A 174 -1.25 -21.75 -11.63
C THR A 174 -1.73 -22.60 -10.45
N LEU A 175 -1.51 -22.14 -9.21
CA LEU A 175 -2.01 -22.82 -8.02
C LEU A 175 -3.54 -22.87 -8.04
N VAL A 176 -4.21 -21.73 -8.29
CA VAL A 176 -5.66 -21.66 -8.36
C VAL A 176 -6.23 -22.58 -9.44
N ASN A 177 -5.65 -22.58 -10.64
CA ASN A 177 -6.14 -23.37 -11.77
C ASN A 177 -5.93 -24.88 -11.61
N ARG A 178 -5.07 -25.33 -10.70
CA ARG A 178 -4.90 -26.77 -10.40
C ARG A 178 -5.96 -27.30 -9.44
N HIS A 179 -6.60 -26.42 -8.68
CA HIS A 179 -7.49 -26.79 -7.57
C HIS A 179 -8.92 -26.24 -7.72
N LEU A 180 -9.25 -25.63 -8.86
CA LEU A 180 -10.59 -25.22 -9.27
C LEU A 180 -11.02 -25.96 -10.53
#